data_AF-A0A3M7Q0R9-F1
#
_entry.id   AF-A0A3M7Q0R9-F1
#
_cell.length_a   1.000
_cell.length_b   1.000
_cell.length_c   1.000
_cell.angle_alpha   90.00
_cell.angle_beta   90.00
_cell.angle_gamma   90.00
#
_symmetry.space_group_name_H-M   'P 1'
#
loop_
_entity.id
_entity.type
_entity.pdbx_description
1 polymer ?
#
loop_
_entity_poly.entity_id
_entity_poly.type
_entity_poly.pdbx_seq_one_letter_code
_entity_poly.pdbx_strand_id
1 'polypeptide(L)'
;MDENELGPKLVNILYENTNMNYDVCAENLIKVFTYLEINNEKLELKNFKKILDSMKNSISDPKINPDFKKLDEYFCFLENIKEELKSGDSNYLDYEDKLENVLQNIQNTLGDRCSLKNFSNYFSLNRDFTLTLYEIWKLSSNNRLKCSLIQLLTIIFYSDSVLIEILHLNTNIILDLCFNLKEQIKLI
;
A
#
# COMPACT_ATOMS: atom_id res chain seq x y z
N MET A 1 2.81 -17.36 -26.99
CA MET A 1 2.81 -16.63 -25.71
C MET A 1 1.70 -15.61 -25.79
N ASP A 2 0.81 -15.55 -24.80
CA ASP A 2 -0.29 -14.58 -24.81
C ASP A 2 0.28 -13.17 -24.68
N GLU A 3 -0.01 -12.30 -25.66
CA GLU A 3 0.44 -10.90 -25.69
C GLU A 3 -0.10 -10.12 -24.49
N ASN A 4 -1.22 -10.56 -23.90
CA ASN A 4 -1.80 -9.97 -22.69
C ASN A 4 -0.98 -10.27 -21.42
N GLU A 5 -0.09 -11.27 -21.47
CA GLU A 5 0.79 -11.60 -20.34
C GLU A 5 2.17 -10.95 -20.47
N LEU A 6 2.52 -10.41 -21.64
CA LEU A 6 3.86 -9.90 -21.90
C LEU A 6 4.15 -8.64 -21.09
N GLY A 7 3.19 -7.71 -20.99
CA GLY A 7 3.32 -6.51 -20.18
C GLY A 7 3.64 -6.83 -18.72
N PRO A 8 2.75 -7.57 -18.00
CA PRO A 8 3.01 -8.01 -16.64
C PRO A 8 4.36 -8.70 -16.42
N LYS A 9 4.78 -9.57 -17.35
CA LYS A 9 6.06 -10.28 -17.27
C LYS A 9 7.25 -9.34 -17.34
N LEU A 10 7.21 -8.34 -18.23
CA LEU A 10 8.27 -7.33 -18.32
C LEU A 10 8.35 -6.48 -17.05
N VAL A 11 7.21 -6.11 -16.47
CA VAL A 11 7.17 -5.40 -15.19
C VAL A 11 7.74 -6.27 -14.07
N ASN A 12 7.35 -7.54 -13.99
CA ASN A 12 7.89 -8.49 -13.00
C ASN A 12 9.40 -8.64 -13.10
N ILE A 13 9.95 -8.75 -14.32
CA ILE A 13 11.41 -8.83 -14.50
C ILE A 13 12.08 -7.58 -13.92
N LEU A 14 11.56 -6.39 -14.19
CA LEU A 14 12.14 -5.16 -13.65
C LEU A 14 11.98 -5.12 -12.12
N TYR A 15 10.83 -5.49 -11.60
CA TYR A 15 10.53 -5.55 -10.17
C TYR A 15 11.45 -6.53 -9.42
N GLU A 16 11.68 -7.73 -9.95
CA GLU A 16 12.56 -8.72 -9.32
C GLU A 16 14.04 -8.32 -9.34
N ASN A 17 14.44 -7.48 -10.29
CA ASN A 17 15.82 -7.02 -10.47
C ASN A 17 16.06 -5.61 -9.91
N THR A 18 15.06 -4.98 -9.28
CA THR A 18 15.16 -3.65 -8.69
C THR A 18 14.53 -3.63 -7.30
N ASN A 19 14.91 -2.67 -6.47
CA ASN A 19 14.23 -2.42 -5.19
C ASN A 19 13.10 -1.37 -5.36
N MET A 20 12.44 -1.37 -6.52
CA MET A 20 11.36 -0.43 -6.83
C MET A 20 10.01 -1.12 -6.68
N ASN A 21 8.98 -0.34 -6.35
CA ASN A 21 7.61 -0.84 -6.30
C ASN A 21 7.12 -1.26 -7.69
N TYR A 22 6.17 -2.18 -7.73
CA TYR A 22 5.71 -2.79 -8.98
C TYR A 22 5.10 -1.76 -9.93
N ASP A 23 4.36 -0.81 -9.39
CA ASP A 23 3.73 0.28 -10.12
C ASP A 23 4.77 1.26 -10.70
N VAL A 24 5.82 1.59 -9.94
CA VAL A 24 6.95 2.42 -10.42
C VAL A 24 7.67 1.71 -11.58
N CYS A 25 7.87 0.40 -11.48
CA CYS A 25 8.41 -0.40 -12.57
C CYS A 25 7.52 -0.33 -13.81
N ALA A 26 6.21 -0.48 -13.64
CA ALA A 26 5.25 -0.41 -14.73
C ALA A 26 5.20 0.97 -15.38
N GLU A 27 5.17 2.04 -14.60
CA GLU A 27 5.17 3.41 -15.11
C GLU A 27 6.45 3.74 -15.89
N ASN A 28 7.61 3.31 -15.38
CA ASN A 28 8.88 3.52 -16.07
C ASN A 28 8.92 2.76 -17.40
N LEU A 29 8.44 1.51 -17.43
CA LEU A 29 8.32 0.75 -18.66
C LEU A 29 7.32 1.38 -19.63
N ILE A 30 6.15 1.84 -19.15
CA ILE A 30 5.17 2.55 -19.98
C ILE A 30 5.81 3.80 -20.61
N LYS A 31 6.56 4.61 -19.86
CA LYS A 31 7.27 5.79 -20.39
C LYS A 31 8.26 5.41 -21.48
N VAL A 32 9.07 4.37 -21.25
CA VAL A 32 10.04 3.86 -22.23
C VAL A 32 9.32 3.38 -23.48
N PHE A 33 8.24 2.62 -23.33
CA PHE A 33 7.48 2.09 -24.45
C PHE A 33 6.80 3.22 -25.23
N THR A 34 6.12 4.15 -24.57
CA THR A 34 5.53 5.32 -25.25
C THR A 34 6.57 6.15 -26.00
N TYR A 35 7.78 6.33 -25.45
CA TYR A 35 8.87 6.99 -26.16
C TYR A 35 9.29 6.22 -27.43
N LEU A 36 9.40 4.89 -27.35
CA LEU A 36 9.73 4.05 -28.51
C LEU A 36 8.64 4.09 -29.58
N GLU A 37 7.36 4.12 -29.19
CA GLU A 37 6.22 4.25 -30.13
C GLU A 37 6.29 5.56 -30.92
N ILE A 38 6.58 6.67 -30.24
CA ILE A 38 6.65 8.00 -30.87
C ILE A 38 7.82 8.09 -31.85
N ASN A 39 8.96 7.47 -31.54
CA ASN A 39 10.21 7.67 -32.29
C ASN A 39 10.53 6.58 -33.32
N ASN A 40 9.77 5.47 -33.37
CA ASN A 40 10.01 4.39 -34.34
C ASN A 40 8.75 4.08 -35.15
N GLU A 41 8.66 4.64 -36.36
CA GLU A 41 7.58 4.37 -37.35
C GLU A 41 7.48 2.90 -37.79
N LYS A 42 8.50 2.07 -37.50
CA LYS A 42 8.59 0.67 -37.95
C LYS A 42 8.10 -0.36 -36.94
N LEU A 43 7.72 0.04 -35.73
CA LEU A 43 7.16 -0.89 -34.76
C LEU A 43 5.73 -1.25 -35.17
N GLU A 44 5.37 -2.54 -35.15
CA GLU A 44 3.99 -2.98 -35.38
C GLU A 44 3.08 -2.44 -34.26
N LEU A 45 2.49 -1.27 -34.50
CA LEU A 45 1.72 -0.48 -33.54
C LEU A 45 0.63 -1.28 -32.80
N LYS A 46 0.05 -2.30 -33.44
CA LYS A 46 -1.01 -3.12 -32.85
C LYS A 46 -0.53 -4.01 -31.70
N ASN A 47 0.65 -4.60 -31.82
CA ASN A 47 1.21 -5.46 -30.78
C ASN A 47 1.78 -4.61 -29.64
N PHE A 48 2.36 -3.46 -30.00
CA PHE A 48 2.89 -2.50 -29.04
C PHE A 48 1.84 -1.93 -28.10
N LYS A 49 0.70 -1.50 -28.67
CA LYS A 49 -0.42 -0.95 -27.90
C LYS A 49 -1.00 -1.98 -26.92
N LYS A 50 -1.14 -3.25 -27.33
CA LYS A 50 -1.61 -4.31 -26.43
C LYS A 50 -0.67 -4.52 -25.25
N ILE A 51 0.64 -4.49 -25.48
CA ILE A 51 1.64 -4.60 -24.41
C ILE A 51 1.48 -3.44 -23.43
N LEU A 52 1.41 -2.20 -23.93
CA LEU A 52 1.17 -1.00 -23.10
C LEU A 52 -0.12 -1.09 -22.29
N ASP A 53 -1.23 -1.51 -22.90
CA ASP A 53 -2.51 -1.65 -22.21
C ASP A 53 -2.45 -2.77 -21.15
N SER A 54 -1.78 -3.89 -21.44
CA SER A 54 -1.58 -4.97 -20.45
C SER A 54 -0.70 -4.52 -19.27
N MET A 55 0.33 -3.68 -19.49
CA MET A 55 1.13 -3.08 -18.42
C MET A 55 0.30 -2.13 -17.55
N LYS A 56 -0.59 -1.32 -18.14
CA LYS A 56 -1.47 -0.42 -17.38
C LYS A 56 -2.44 -1.20 -16.50
N ASN A 57 -3.01 -2.28 -17.03
CA ASN A 57 -3.96 -3.10 -16.30
C ASN A 57 -3.31 -3.87 -15.14
N SER A 58 -2.04 -4.27 -15.28
CA SER A 58 -1.34 -5.03 -14.24
C SER A 58 -1.12 -4.23 -12.95
N ILE A 59 -1.00 -2.90 -13.05
CA ILE A 59 -0.73 -2.02 -11.91
C ILE A 59 -1.82 -2.16 -10.83
N SER A 60 -3.08 -2.21 -11.24
CA SER A 60 -4.24 -2.24 -10.35
C SER A 60 -4.88 -3.62 -10.20
N ASP A 61 -4.32 -4.67 -10.81
CA ASP A 61 -4.85 -6.04 -10.71
C ASP A 61 -4.21 -6.77 -9.51
N PRO A 62 -4.98 -7.08 -8.45
CA PRO A 62 -4.47 -7.79 -7.27
C PRO A 62 -3.92 -9.18 -7.56
N LYS A 63 -4.32 -9.81 -8.67
CA LYS A 63 -3.83 -11.14 -9.05
C LYS A 63 -2.46 -11.10 -9.73
N ILE A 64 -2.06 -9.92 -10.23
CA ILE A 64 -0.85 -9.76 -11.03
C ILE A 64 0.20 -8.99 -10.24
N ASN A 65 -0.18 -7.88 -9.62
CA ASN A 65 0.75 -7.03 -8.88
C ASN A 65 1.11 -7.70 -7.53
N PRO A 66 2.37 -8.11 -7.33
CA PRO A 66 2.83 -8.84 -6.14
C PRO A 66 2.77 -8.00 -4.86
N ASP A 67 2.71 -6.67 -4.95
CA ASP A 67 2.63 -5.79 -3.79
C ASP A 67 1.30 -5.98 -3.04
N PHE A 68 0.20 -6.30 -3.73
CA PHE A 68 -1.07 -6.63 -3.07
C PHE A 68 -0.98 -7.91 -2.23
N LYS A 69 -0.29 -8.93 -2.74
CA LYS A 69 -0.06 -10.16 -1.99
C LYS A 69 0.79 -9.91 -0.73
N LYS A 70 1.82 -9.07 -0.84
CA LYS A 70 2.63 -8.66 0.33
C LYS A 70 1.76 -7.94 1.37
N LEU A 71 0.86 -7.05 0.93
CA LEU A 71 -0.09 -6.38 1.83
C LEU A 71 -1.02 -7.38 2.53
N ASP A 72 -1.52 -8.40 1.83
CA ASP A 72 -2.33 -9.46 2.45
C ASP A 72 -1.54 -10.24 3.52
N GLU A 73 -0.28 -10.56 3.24
CA GLU A 73 0.61 -11.22 4.21
C GLU A 73 0.84 -10.35 5.46
N TYR A 74 1.07 -9.04 5.27
CA TYR A 74 1.18 -8.09 6.38
C TYR A 74 -0.14 -7.94 7.13
N PHE A 75 -1.28 -7.99 6.45
CA PHE A 75 -2.58 -7.91 7.11
C PHE A 75 -2.80 -9.08 8.05
N CYS A 76 -2.55 -10.31 7.59
CA CYS A 76 -2.64 -11.51 8.42
C CYS A 76 -1.74 -11.42 9.65
N PHE A 77 -0.54 -10.84 9.51
CA PHE A 77 0.34 -10.60 10.65
C PHE A 77 -0.27 -9.61 11.63
N LEU A 78 -0.78 -8.47 11.15
CA LEU A 78 -1.41 -7.45 11.99
C LEU A 78 -2.65 -7.96 12.73
N GLU A 79 -3.46 -8.81 12.10
CA GLU A 79 -4.59 -9.49 12.76
C GLU A 79 -4.15 -10.30 13.98
N ASN A 80 -3.07 -11.07 13.85
CA ASN A 80 -2.54 -11.85 14.97
C ASN A 80 -2.07 -10.95 16.11
N ILE A 81 -1.34 -9.87 15.78
CA ILE A 81 -0.90 -8.87 16.76
C ILE A 81 -2.11 -8.25 17.47
N LYS A 82 -3.14 -7.86 16.73
CA LYS A 82 -4.36 -7.27 17.29
C LYS A 82 -5.00 -8.19 18.34
N GLU A 83 -5.10 -9.48 18.06
CA GLU A 83 -5.68 -10.45 18.99
C GLU A 83 -4.80 -10.70 20.22
N GLU A 84 -3.47 -10.76 20.06
CA GLU A 84 -2.52 -10.85 21.18
C GLU A 84 -2.59 -9.59 22.08
N LEU A 85 -2.76 -8.41 21.50
CA LEU A 85 -2.94 -7.17 22.27
C LEU A 85 -4.25 -7.16 23.07
N LYS A 86 -5.31 -7.78 22.53
CA LYS A 86 -6.58 -7.93 23.25
C LYS A 86 -6.49 -8.93 24.39
N SER A 87 -5.73 -10.02 24.23
CA SER A 87 -5.59 -11.05 25.26
C SER A 87 -4.75 -10.59 26.45
N GLY A 88 -3.91 -9.57 26.27
CA GLY A 88 -3.02 -9.04 27.30
C GLY A 88 -1.82 -9.96 27.60
N ASP A 89 -1.50 -10.90 26.71
CA ASP A 89 -0.35 -11.79 26.86
C ASP A 89 0.98 -11.00 26.74
N SER A 90 1.81 -11.14 27.78
CA SER A 90 2.87 -10.18 28.13
C SER A 90 4.20 -10.35 27.40
N ASN A 91 4.23 -10.89 26.18
CA ASN A 91 5.44 -10.89 25.33
C ASN A 91 5.57 -9.62 24.46
N TYR A 92 4.84 -8.56 24.84
CA TYR A 92 4.65 -7.32 24.08
C TYR A 92 5.94 -6.67 23.55
N LEU A 93 7.05 -6.70 24.29
CA LEU A 93 8.32 -6.09 23.89
C LEU A 93 8.94 -6.71 22.62
N ASP A 94 8.79 -8.02 22.40
CA ASP A 94 9.32 -8.68 21.20
C ASP A 94 8.46 -8.42 19.95
N TYR A 95 7.22 -7.94 20.16
CA TYR A 95 6.30 -7.58 19.10
C TYR A 95 6.46 -6.14 18.62
N GLU A 96 6.99 -5.23 19.44
CA GLU A 96 7.14 -3.83 19.04
C GLU A 96 8.10 -3.67 17.88
N ASP A 97 9.27 -4.30 17.96
CA ASP A 97 10.28 -4.26 16.89
C ASP A 97 9.77 -4.96 15.62
N LYS A 98 9.04 -6.08 15.77
CA LYS A 98 8.43 -6.79 14.63
C LYS A 98 7.33 -5.95 13.98
N LEU A 99 6.47 -5.33 14.78
CA LEU A 99 5.40 -4.47 14.31
C LEU A 99 5.99 -3.23 13.60
N GLU A 100 7.02 -2.60 14.16
CA GLU A 100 7.66 -1.46 13.52
C GLU A 100 8.24 -1.82 12.15
N ASN A 101 8.93 -2.96 12.05
CA ASN A 101 9.44 -3.47 10.78
C ASN A 101 8.31 -3.75 9.77
N VAL A 102 7.19 -4.34 10.21
CA VAL A 102 6.03 -4.60 9.34
C VAL A 102 5.39 -3.30 8.88
N LEU A 103 5.21 -2.32 9.77
CA LEU A 103 4.67 -1.01 9.41
C LEU A 103 5.54 -0.29 8.39
N GLN A 104 6.87 -0.34 8.57
CA GLN A 104 7.80 0.23 7.59
C GLN A 104 7.73 -0.49 6.24
N ASN A 105 7.62 -1.82 6.24
CA ASN A 105 7.47 -2.59 5.01
C ASN A 105 6.16 -2.30 4.27
N ILE A 106 5.06 -2.12 5.01
CA ILE A 106 3.79 -1.68 4.43
C ILE A 106 3.97 -0.29 3.81
N GLN A 107 4.56 0.67 4.52
CA GLN A 107 4.81 2.01 3.98
C GLN A 107 5.65 1.96 2.70
N ASN A 108 6.71 1.14 2.68
CA ASN A 108 7.55 0.96 1.49
C ASN A 108 6.75 0.36 0.33
N THR A 109 5.92 -0.66 0.60
CA THR A 109 5.06 -1.31 -0.40
C THR A 109 4.03 -0.34 -0.98
N LEU A 110 3.45 0.50 -0.12
CA LEU A 110 2.50 1.51 -0.55
C LEU A 110 3.15 2.65 -1.33
N GLY A 111 4.45 2.90 -1.20
CA GLY A 111 5.20 3.82 -2.05
C GLY A 111 4.82 5.31 -1.94
N ASP A 112 5.26 6.08 -2.93
CA ASP A 112 5.00 7.53 -3.05
C ASP A 112 3.57 7.82 -3.52
N ARG A 113 3.06 9.05 -3.34
CA ARG A 113 1.64 9.40 -3.59
C ARG A 113 1.04 8.99 -4.95
N CYS A 114 1.83 8.80 -6.01
CA CYS A 114 1.36 8.35 -7.32
C CYS A 114 0.88 6.88 -7.31
N SER A 115 1.52 6.02 -6.52
CA SER A 115 1.15 4.60 -6.37
C SER A 115 -0.19 4.41 -5.65
N LEU A 116 -0.51 5.32 -4.72
CA LEU A 116 -1.65 5.21 -3.82
C LEU A 116 -2.99 5.14 -4.54
N LYS A 117 -3.12 5.80 -5.71
CA LYS A 117 -4.34 5.71 -6.52
C LYS A 117 -4.63 4.28 -6.99
N ASN A 118 -3.60 3.47 -7.16
CA ASN A 118 -3.74 2.08 -7.61
C ASN A 118 -4.15 1.14 -6.46
N PHE A 119 -3.92 1.57 -5.21
CA PHE A 119 -4.33 0.84 -4.01
C PHE A 119 -5.73 1.22 -3.50
N SER A 120 -6.38 2.26 -4.05
CA SER A 120 -7.69 2.72 -3.56
C SER A 120 -8.71 1.57 -3.56
N ASN A 121 -8.82 0.84 -4.68
CA ASN A 121 -9.74 -0.30 -4.81
C ASN A 121 -9.40 -1.42 -3.84
N TYR A 122 -8.11 -1.65 -3.56
CA TYR A 122 -7.68 -2.66 -2.61
C TYR A 122 -8.15 -2.32 -1.20
N PHE A 123 -7.98 -1.08 -0.75
CA PHE A 123 -8.44 -0.67 0.58
C PHE A 123 -9.97 -0.56 0.68
N SER A 124 -10.65 -0.17 -0.40
CA SER A 124 -12.12 -0.17 -0.44
C SER A 124 -12.70 -1.58 -0.23
N LEU A 125 -12.01 -2.61 -0.75
CA LEU A 125 -12.38 -4.03 -0.63
C LEU A 125 -11.91 -4.66 0.68
N ASN A 126 -10.78 -4.21 1.22
CA ASN A 126 -10.17 -4.71 2.45
C ASN A 126 -10.33 -3.72 3.62
N ARG A 127 -11.58 -3.34 3.92
CA ARG A 127 -11.89 -2.37 4.98
C ARG A 127 -11.37 -2.80 6.36
N ASP A 128 -11.37 -4.11 6.61
CA ASP A 128 -10.89 -4.70 7.85
C ASP A 128 -9.39 -4.39 8.09
N PHE A 129 -8.60 -4.22 7.03
CA PHE A 129 -7.20 -3.79 7.12
C PHE A 129 -7.06 -2.47 7.88
N THR A 130 -7.87 -1.49 7.50
CA THR A 130 -7.82 -0.14 8.08
C THR A 130 -8.30 -0.14 9.53
N LEU A 131 -9.35 -0.91 9.82
CA LEU A 131 -9.88 -1.07 11.18
C LEU A 131 -8.86 -1.74 12.10
N THR A 132 -8.14 -2.75 11.61
CA THR A 132 -7.11 -3.45 12.36
C THR A 132 -5.92 -2.57 12.71
N LEU A 133 -5.44 -1.75 11.77
CA LEU A 133 -4.43 -0.73 12.06
C LEU A 133 -4.89 0.23 13.15
N TYR A 134 -6.16 0.65 13.11
CA TYR A 134 -6.74 1.52 14.13
C TYR A 134 -6.87 0.85 15.51
N GLU A 135 -7.31 -0.41 15.55
CA GLU A 135 -7.40 -1.17 16.81
C GLU A 135 -6.02 -1.37 17.45
N ILE A 136 -5.01 -1.73 16.65
CA ILE A 136 -3.62 -1.84 17.14
C ILE A 136 -3.13 -0.50 17.67
N TRP A 137 -3.42 0.61 16.99
CA TRP A 137 -3.07 1.96 17.46
C TRP A 137 -3.70 2.27 18.83
N LYS A 138 -4.98 1.93 19.00
CA LYS A 138 -5.72 2.16 20.26
C LYS A 138 -5.16 1.32 21.40
N LEU A 139 -4.81 0.06 21.12
CA LEU A 139 -4.31 -0.89 22.12
C LEU A 139 -2.83 -0.68 22.45
N SER A 140 -2.06 -0.09 21.54
CA SER A 140 -0.63 0.15 21.76
C SER A 140 -0.42 1.15 22.91
N SER A 141 0.58 0.90 23.73
CA SER A 141 1.06 1.84 24.76
C SER A 141 2.29 2.63 24.31
N ASN A 142 2.93 2.23 23.21
CA ASN A 142 4.16 2.82 22.69
C ASN A 142 3.87 3.98 21.73
N ASN A 143 4.33 5.17 22.11
CA ASN A 143 4.11 6.39 21.34
C ASN A 143 4.77 6.38 19.95
N ARG A 144 5.93 5.74 19.79
CA ARG A 144 6.61 5.64 18.49
C ARG A 144 5.79 4.80 17.52
N LEU A 145 5.30 3.64 17.97
CA LEU A 145 4.41 2.79 17.18
C LEU A 145 3.11 3.52 16.84
N LYS A 146 2.54 4.26 17.80
CA LYS A 146 1.38 5.11 17.53
C LYS A 146 1.64 6.10 16.40
N CYS A 147 2.80 6.75 16.38
CA CYS A 147 3.16 7.66 15.29
C CYS A 147 3.21 6.94 13.93
N SER A 148 3.88 5.78 13.85
CA SER A 148 3.99 5.02 12.60
C SER A 148 2.63 4.54 12.09
N LEU A 149 1.75 4.11 13.00
CA LEU A 149 0.37 3.73 12.68
C LEU A 149 -0.44 4.92 12.18
N ILE A 150 -0.32 6.10 12.82
CA ILE A 150 -0.98 7.34 12.35
C ILE A 150 -0.51 7.72 10.95
N GLN A 151 0.81 7.65 10.69
CA GLN A 151 1.37 7.94 9.37
C GLN A 151 0.79 7.00 8.31
N LEU A 152 0.75 5.70 8.59
CA LEU A 152 0.20 4.70 7.67
C LEU A 152 -1.31 4.91 7.43
N LEU A 153 -2.08 5.12 8.50
CA LEU A 153 -3.50 5.43 8.40
C LEU A 153 -3.73 6.69 7.56
N THR A 154 -2.90 7.72 7.71
CA THR A 154 -2.97 8.96 6.92
C THR A 154 -2.71 8.69 5.43
N ILE A 155 -1.74 7.84 5.10
CA ILE A 155 -1.44 7.41 3.73
C ILE A 155 -2.67 6.70 3.12
N ILE A 156 -3.30 5.80 3.88
CA ILE A 156 -4.49 5.06 3.45
C ILE A 156 -5.69 6.00 3.27
N PHE A 157 -5.91 6.95 4.17
CA PHE A 157 -7.01 7.91 4.03
C PHE A 157 -6.83 8.88 2.87
N TYR A 158 -5.60 9.16 2.49
CA TYR A 158 -5.32 9.96 1.30
C TYR A 158 -5.61 9.20 0.00
N SER A 159 -5.56 7.87 0.02
CA SER A 159 -5.78 7.03 -1.17
C SER A 159 -7.24 6.76 -1.50
N ASP A 160 -8.15 6.85 -0.52
CA ASP A 160 -9.58 6.58 -0.71
C ASP A 160 -10.47 7.52 0.13
N SER A 161 -11.23 8.37 -0.55
CA SER A 161 -12.21 9.28 0.08
C SER A 161 -13.37 8.55 0.76
N VAL A 162 -13.65 7.30 0.40
CA VAL A 162 -14.70 6.47 1.05
C VAL A 162 -14.25 6.02 2.44
N LEU A 163 -12.95 5.85 2.67
CA LEU A 163 -12.42 5.55 4.01
C LEU A 163 -12.56 6.75 4.97
N ILE A 164 -12.52 7.98 4.44
CA ILE A 164 -12.85 9.19 5.21
C ILE A 164 -14.31 9.17 5.67
N GLU A 165 -15.25 8.63 4.89
CA GLU A 165 -16.65 8.46 5.29
C GLU A 165 -16.83 7.40 6.40
N ILE A 166 -16.08 6.30 6.33
CA ILE A 166 -16.07 5.25 7.38
C ILE A 166 -15.52 5.79 8.71
N LEU A 167 -14.53 6.68 8.65
CA LEU A 167 -14.07 7.43 9.81
C LEU A 167 -15.04 8.51 10.27
N HIS A 168 -15.77 9.15 9.36
CA HIS A 168 -16.81 10.13 9.71
C HIS A 168 -17.97 9.48 10.49
N LEU A 169 -18.30 8.22 10.21
CA LEU A 169 -19.21 7.41 11.01
C LEU A 169 -18.65 7.05 12.40
N ASN A 170 -17.34 7.18 12.58
CA ASN A 170 -16.64 7.01 13.84
C ASN A 170 -15.92 8.31 14.22
N THR A 171 -16.65 9.43 14.30
CA THR A 171 -16.14 10.81 14.53
C THR A 171 -15.08 10.92 15.64
N ASN A 172 -15.17 10.06 16.65
CA ASN A 172 -14.20 9.98 17.74
C ASN A 172 -12.78 9.60 17.24
N ILE A 173 -12.65 8.79 16.19
CA ILE A 173 -11.37 8.38 15.60
C ILE A 173 -10.66 9.58 14.96
N ILE A 174 -11.36 10.37 14.14
CA ILE A 174 -10.78 11.56 13.50
C ILE A 174 -10.40 12.57 14.57
N LEU A 175 -11.26 12.80 15.55
CA LEU A 175 -10.98 13.72 16.66
C LEU A 175 -9.78 13.25 17.48
N ASP A 176 -9.69 11.96 17.83
CA ASP A 176 -8.56 11.38 18.57
C ASP A 176 -7.26 11.46 17.77
N LEU A 177 -7.29 11.17 16.46
CA LEU A 177 -6.13 11.33 15.58
C LEU A 177 -5.69 12.80 15.50
N CYS A 178 -6.62 13.73 15.27
CA CYS A 178 -6.33 15.16 15.17
C CYS A 178 -5.85 15.76 16.51
N PHE A 179 -6.42 15.35 17.65
CA PHE A 179 -5.97 15.80 18.97
C PHE A 179 -4.57 15.28 19.30
N ASN A 180 -4.29 14.00 19.03
CA ASN A 180 -2.97 13.44 19.29
C ASN A 180 -1.89 14.02 18.37
N LEU A 181 -2.20 14.26 17.08
CA LEU A 181 -1.31 14.98 16.16
C LEU A 181 -1.00 16.40 16.67
N LYS A 182 -2.02 17.12 17.18
CA LYS A 182 -1.85 18.47 17.73
C LYS A 182 -0.99 18.51 18.99
N GLU A 183 -1.14 17.53 19.89
CA GLU A 183 -0.30 17.44 21.10
C GLU A 183 1.14 17.04 20.74
N GLN A 184 1.37 16.20 19.74
CA GLN A 184 2.71 15.87 19.26
C GLN A 184 3.43 17.05 18.58
N ILE A 185 2.71 17.88 17.84
CA ILE A 185 3.27 19.10 17.22
C ILE A 185 3.73 20.12 18.29
N LYS A 186 3.10 20.15 19.47
CA LYS A 186 3.52 21.04 20.57
C LYS A 186 4.80 20.58 21.29
N LEU A 187 5.24 19.35 21.07
CA LEU A 187 6.43 18.76 21.70
C LEU A 187 7.70 18.90 20.83
N ILE A 188 7.59 19.52 19.64
CA ILE A 188 8.68 19.91 18.74
C ILE A 188 8.91 21.41 18.85
#